data_AF-W1I3D9-F1
#
_entry.id   AF-W1I3D9-F1
#
_cell.length_a   1.000
_cell.length_b   1.000
_cell.length_c   1.000
_cell.angle_alpha   90.00
_cell.angle_beta   90.00
_cell.angle_gamma   90.00
#
_symmetry.space_group_name_H-M   'P 1'
#
loop_
_entity.id
_entity.type
_entity.pdbx_description
1 polymer ?
#
loop_
_entity_poly.entity_id
_entity_poly.type
_entity_poly.pdbx_seq_one_letter_code
_entity_poly.pdbx_strand_id
1 'polypeptide(L)' 'MEVNYHFKPECVLKEEYDRQMIISYAGKLLETVGSRTLIVGVDNNDVPFVYEVPGRLTNALEFEYPDE' A
#
# COMPACT_ATOMS: atom_id res chain seq x y z
N MET A 1 -26.27 24.87 -17.27
CA MET A 1 -25.06 24.31 -16.63
C MET A 1 -25.55 23.67 -15.34
N GLU A 2 -25.72 22.35 -15.33
CA GLU A 2 -26.12 21.62 -14.13
C GLU A 2 -24.91 21.49 -13.20
N VAL A 3 -24.93 22.21 -12.09
CA VAL A 3 -23.92 22.06 -11.05
C VAL A 3 -24.42 20.98 -10.09
N ASN A 4 -23.97 19.73 -10.31
CA ASN A 4 -24.20 18.62 -9.40
C ASN A 4 -23.29 18.77 -8.17
N TYR A 5 -23.66 19.65 -7.24
CA TYR A 5 -22.96 19.79 -5.97
C TYR A 5 -23.45 18.73 -4.99
N HIS A 6 -22.66 17.67 -4.81
CA HIS A 6 -22.85 16.71 -3.74
C HIS A 6 -22.08 17.18 -2.52
N PHE A 7 -22.79 17.63 -1.49
CA PHE A 7 -22.18 18.00 -0.21
C PHE A 7 -21.47 16.78 0.39
N LYS A 8 -20.15 16.87 0.50
CA LYS A 8 -19.33 15.91 1.26
C LYS A 8 -18.89 16.58 2.57
N PRO A 9 -19.10 15.94 3.73
CA PRO A 9 -18.59 16.43 5.01
C PRO A 9 -17.07 16.55 4.99
N GLU A 10 -16.51 17.54 5.70
CA GLU A 10 -15.06 17.77 5.75
C GLU A 10 -14.27 16.56 6.26
N CYS A 11 -14.82 15.79 7.20
CA CYS A 11 -14.18 14.56 7.70
C CYS A 11 -13.96 13.52 6.58
N VAL A 12 -14.96 13.34 5.71
CA VAL A 12 -14.90 12.40 4.58
C VAL A 12 -13.87 12.87 3.55
N LEU A 13 -13.78 14.18 3.31
CA LEU A 13 -12.77 14.76 2.41
C LEU A 13 -11.35 14.56 2.93
N LYS A 14 -11.14 14.71 4.25
CA LYS A 14 -9.83 14.50 4.87
C LYS A 14 -9.39 13.04 4.79
N GLU A 15 -10.27 12.11 5.10
CA GLU A 15 -9.96 10.67 4.99
C GLU A 15 -9.65 10.25 3.54
N GLU A 16 -10.41 10.78 2.57
CA GLU A 16 -10.15 10.56 1.14
C GLU A 16 -8.78 11.13 0.74
N TYR A 17 -8.44 12.34 1.20
CA TYR A 17 -7.16 12.98 0.95
C TYR A 17 -5.99 12.19 1.56
N ASP A 18 -6.10 11.80 2.84
CA ASP A 18 -5.07 11.04 3.54
C ASP A 18 -4.84 9.69 2.85
N ARG A 19 -5.91 9.00 2.43
CA ARG A 19 -5.81 7.76 1.65
C ARG A 19 -5.09 7.97 0.32
N GLN A 20 -5.41 9.04 -0.42
CA GLN A 20 -4.75 9.35 -1.70
C GLN A 20 -3.25 9.66 -1.50
N MET A 21 -2.91 10.39 -0.44
CA MET A 21 -1.51 10.65 -0.10
C MET A 21 -0.75 9.36 0.22
N ILE A 22 -1.34 8.45 1.01
CA ILE A 22 -0.74 7.16 1.34
C ILE A 22 -0.42 6.37 0.06
N ILE A 23 -1.39 6.28 -0.87
CA ILE A 23 -1.21 5.57 -2.14
C ILE A 23 -0.10 6.22 -2.98
N SER A 24 -0.11 7.55 -3.09
CA SER A 24 0.91 8.28 -3.85
C SER A 24 2.31 8.07 -3.28
N TYR A 25 2.43 8.10 -1.95
CA TYR A 25 3.69 7.92 -1.25
C TYR A 25 4.21 6.48 -1.40
N ALA A 26 3.33 5.48 -1.27
CA ALA A 26 3.68 4.09 -1.49
C ALA A 26 4.18 3.83 -2.93
N GLY A 27 3.55 4.46 -3.93
CA GLY A 27 4.00 4.39 -5.33
C GLY A 27 5.42 4.94 -5.52
N LYS A 28 5.69 6.15 -4.99
CA LYS A 28 7.02 6.77 -5.05
C LYS A 28 8.10 5.93 -4.36
N LEU A 29 7.77 5.27 -3.26
CA LEU A 29 8.66 4.35 -2.55
C LEU A 29 9.07 3.17 -3.44
N LEU A 30 8.09 2.54 -4.09
CA LEU A 30 8.36 1.43 -5.02
C LEU A 30 9.25 1.88 -6.19
N GLU A 31 8.97 3.06 -6.77
CA GLU A 31 9.79 3.65 -7.83
C GLU A 31 11.22 3.94 -7.38
N THR A 32 11.40 4.50 -6.18
CA THR A 32 12.71 4.87 -5.63
C THR A 32 13.59 3.65 -5.37
N VAL A 33 13.00 2.58 -4.83
CA VAL A 33 13.72 1.33 -4.52
C VAL A 33 13.92 0.49 -5.78
N GLY A 34 13.12 0.71 -6.84
CA GLY A 34 13.19 -0.06 -8.08
C GLY A 34 12.67 -1.50 -7.92
N SER A 35 11.82 -1.74 -6.93
CA SER A 35 11.30 -3.08 -6.62
C SER A 35 9.81 -3.22 -6.95
N ARG A 36 9.37 -4.47 -7.11
CA ARG A 36 7.99 -4.80 -7.44
C ARG A 36 7.09 -4.82 -6.22
N THR A 37 7.62 -5.19 -5.07
CA THR A 37 6.87 -5.26 -3.81
C THR A 37 7.76 -4.91 -2.63
N LEU A 38 7.24 -4.10 -1.72
CA LEU A 38 7.88 -3.75 -0.46
C LEU A 38 6.94 -4.08 0.70
N ILE A 39 7.48 -4.70 1.74
CA ILE A 39 6.79 -4.87 3.02
C ILE A 39 7.39 -3.85 3.97
N VAL A 40 6.56 -2.92 4.43
CA VAL A 40 6.95 -1.89 5.39
C VAL A 40 6.22 -2.17 6.69
N GLY A 41 6.96 -2.17 7.80
CA GLY A 41 6.39 -2.48 9.10
C GLY A 41 7.27 -1.99 10.24
N VAL A 42 6.85 -2.34 11.44
CA VAL A 42 7.57 -2.08 12.67
C VAL A 42 7.77 -3.43 13.36
N ASP A 43 8.98 -3.70 13.83
CA ASP A 43 9.29 -4.94 14.52
C ASP A 43 8.81 -4.92 15.99
N ASN A 44 9.08 -6.00 16.73
CA ASN A 44 8.66 -6.11 18.13
C ASN A 44 9.38 -5.12 19.08
N ASN A 45 10.37 -4.37 18.60
CA ASN A 45 11.14 -3.39 19.37
C ASN A 45 10.82 -1.95 18.93
N ASP A 46 9.70 -1.74 18.23
CA ASP A 46 9.30 -0.45 17.64
C ASP A 46 10.30 0.10 16.59
N VAL A 47 11.09 -0.79 15.97
CA VAL A 47 12.06 -0.40 14.93
C VAL A 47 11.42 -0.56 13.54
N PRO A 48 11.42 0.51 12.71
CA PRO A 48 10.89 0.42 11.36
C PRO A 48 11.78 -0.47 10.48
N PHE A 49 11.17 -1.31 9.66
CA PHE A 49 11.86 -2.12 8.67
C PHE A 49 11.20 -2.03 7.30
N VAL A 50 11.99 -2.32 6.27
CA VAL A 50 11.54 -2.45 4.88
C VAL A 50 12.13 -3.74 4.32
N TYR A 51 11.28 -4.64 3.85
CA TYR A 51 11.70 -5.82 3.09
C TYR A 51 11.41 -5.63 1.61
N GLU A 52 12.46 -5.77 0.82
CA GLU A 52 12.37 -5.79 -0.63
C GLU A 52 11.99 -7.19 -1.12
N VAL A 53 10.98 -7.27 -2.00
CA VAL A 53 10.58 -8.50 -2.66
C VAL A 53 10.62 -8.28 -4.18
N PRO A 54 11.51 -8.97 -4.91
CA PRO A 54 11.64 -8.78 -6.36
C PRO A 54 10.42 -9.30 -7.14
N GLY A 55 9.65 -10.21 -6.54
CA GLY A 55 8.46 -10.83 -7.11
C GLY A 55 7.14 -10.24 -6.59
N ARG A 56 6.03 -10.85 -6.99
CA ARG A 56 4.72 -10.60 -6.35
C ARG A 56 4.63 -11.43 -5.07
N LEU A 57 3.96 -10.88 -4.05
CA LEU A 57 3.56 -11.68 -2.90
C LEU A 57 2.58 -12.77 -3.36
N THR A 58 2.89 -14.00 -2.97
CA THR A 58 2.00 -15.15 -3.13
C THR A 58 1.23 -15.36 -1.84
N ASN A 59 0.02 -15.92 -1.97
CA ASN A 59 -0.73 -16.34 -0.81
C ASN A 59 0.00 -17.52 -0.16
N ALA A 60 0.44 -17.38 1.08
CA ALA A 60 1.16 -18.43 1.80
C ALA A 60 0.30 -19.69 2.04
N LEU A 61 -1.02 -19.57 1.95
CA LEU A 61 -1.96 -20.68 2.08
C LEU A 61 -2.21 -21.42 0.75
N GLU A 62 -1.77 -20.85 -0.38
CA GLU A 62 -1.88 -21.44 -1.73
C GLU A 62 -0.56 -22.12 -2.14
N PHE A 63 0.14 -22.74 -1.18
CA PHE A 63 1.37 -23.46 -1.46
C PHE A 63 1.04 -24.92 -1.82
N GLU A 64 1.02 -25.23 -3.11
CA GLU A 64 1.02 -26.62 -3.58
C GLU A 64 2.45 -27.18 -3.45
N TYR A 65 2.60 -28.28 -2.72
CA TYR A 65 3.87 -29.00 -2.72
C TYR A 65 4.10 -29.53 -4.14
N PRO A 66 5.29 -29.32 -4.73
CA PRO A 66 5.62 -30.00 -5.97
C PRO A 66 5.56 -31.51 -5.69
N ASP A 67 4.69 -32.22 -6.41
CA ASP A 67 4.66 -33.68 -6.40
C ASP A 67 6.08 -34.21 -6.71
N GLU A 68 6.64 -35.03 -5.81
CA GLU A 68 7.94 -35.70 -5.97
C GLU A 68 7.95 -36.69 -7.15
#